data_AF-F6DGP7-F1
#
_entry.id   AF-F6DGP7-F1
#
_cell.length_a   1.000
_cell.length_b   1.000
_cell.length_c   1.000
_cell.angle_alpha   90.00
_cell.angle_beta   90.00
_cell.angle_gamma   90.00
#
_symmetry.space_group_name_H-M   'P 1'
#
loop_
_entity.id
_entity.type
_entity.pdbx_description
1 polymer ?
#
loop_
_entity_poly.entity_id
_entity_poly.type
_entity_poly.pdbx_seq_one_letter_code
_entity_poly.pdbx_strand_id
1 'polypeptide(L)'
;MWGTEWPRFEVIKQDTERSLPQMVGSVHATDPEHALLVARHVFVRRPSAYALFVAPAEAFFHVTQEALKDPKALEGPLGEEEAYWVFAKKSHRRSMVYGDLVGRFLAKSPGEAVKQALLEAQGVAFWAVPERLLVGTEPTPEVVESWFAPAREKTYRLQSYYGLVTAKEERHA
;
A
#
# COMPACT_ATOMS: atom_id res chain seq x y z
N MET A 1 -23.48 -10.06 18.61
CA MET A 1 -22.16 -9.40 18.67
C MET A 1 -22.06 -8.52 17.43
N TRP A 2 -22.24 -7.19 17.56
CA TRP A 2 -22.18 -6.26 16.42
C TRP A 2 -20.72 -6.00 16.06
N GLY A 3 -20.18 -6.79 15.13
CA GLY A 3 -18.84 -6.57 14.57
C GLY A 3 -18.91 -5.46 13.52
N THR A 4 -18.82 -4.21 13.94
CA THR A 4 -18.89 -3.00 13.11
C THR A 4 -17.51 -2.53 12.62
N GLU A 5 -16.51 -3.40 12.60
CA GLU A 5 -15.18 -3.02 12.13
C GLU A 5 -15.11 -3.12 10.60
N TRP A 6 -14.75 -2.00 9.96
CA TRP A 6 -14.53 -1.98 8.52
C TRP A 6 -13.35 -2.86 8.13
N PRO A 7 -13.43 -3.61 7.01
CA PRO A 7 -12.32 -4.46 6.57
C PRO A 7 -11.07 -3.66 6.25
N ARG A 8 -9.92 -4.32 6.38
CA ARG A 8 -8.60 -3.74 6.11
C ARG A 8 -8.21 -3.93 4.64
N PHE A 9 -7.67 -2.88 4.05
CA PHE A 9 -7.09 -2.87 2.71
C PHE A 9 -5.61 -2.53 2.80
N GLU A 10 -4.76 -3.29 2.11
CA GLU A 10 -3.37 -2.91 1.91
C GLU A 10 -3.28 -1.87 0.79
N VAL A 11 -2.40 -0.89 0.97
CA VAL A 11 -2.20 0.23 0.06
C VAL A 11 -0.86 0.08 -0.64
N ILE A 12 -0.90 0.16 -1.97
CA ILE A 12 0.26 0.12 -2.85
C ILE A 12 0.34 1.45 -3.57
N LYS A 13 1.54 2.01 -3.63
CA LYS A 13 1.79 3.32 -4.24
C LYS A 13 2.98 3.23 -5.17
N GLN A 14 2.85 3.86 -6.31
CA GLN A 14 3.95 4.13 -7.22
C GLN A 14 4.30 5.61 -7.13
N ASP A 15 5.54 5.95 -6.80
CA ASP A 15 5.92 7.35 -6.51
C ASP A 15 6.14 8.21 -7.76
N THR A 16 6.67 7.60 -8.81
CA THR A 16 7.02 8.18 -10.11
C THR A 16 6.71 7.18 -11.23
N GLU A 17 6.61 7.64 -12.47
CA GLU A 17 6.38 6.78 -13.64
C GLU A 17 7.41 5.64 -13.78
N ARG A 18 8.66 5.88 -13.35
CA ARG A 18 9.77 4.90 -13.47
C ARG A 18 9.96 4.01 -12.25
N SER A 19 9.42 4.41 -11.09
CA SER A 19 9.55 3.60 -9.87
C SER A 19 8.61 2.41 -9.93
N LEU A 20 8.99 1.31 -9.29
CA LEU A 20 8.09 0.18 -9.09
C LEU A 20 7.05 0.52 -8.01
N PRO A 21 5.83 -0.03 -8.09
CA PRO A 21 4.86 0.02 -7.01
C PRO A 21 5.41 -0.58 -5.70
N GLN A 22 5.07 0.03 -4.57
CA GLN A 22 5.52 -0.38 -3.25
C GLN A 22 4.35 -0.43 -2.28
N MET A 23 4.35 -1.41 -1.37
CA MET A 23 3.38 -1.47 -0.27
C MET A 23 3.76 -0.43 0.79
N VAL A 24 2.86 0.53 1.04
CA VAL A 24 3.11 1.72 1.88
C VAL A 24 2.37 1.68 3.22
N GLY A 25 1.34 0.85 3.36
CA GLY A 25 0.54 0.79 4.58
C GLY A 25 -0.81 0.11 4.36
N SER A 26 -1.74 0.34 5.27
CA SER A 26 -3.11 -0.12 5.17
C SER A 26 -4.12 0.94 5.63
N VAL A 27 -5.36 0.77 5.22
CA VAL A 27 -6.53 1.58 5.64
C VAL A 27 -7.69 0.65 5.97
N HIS A 28 -8.63 1.11 6.80
CA HIS A 28 -9.91 0.44 6.97
C HIS A 28 -10.97 1.21 6.19
N ALA A 29 -11.78 0.50 5.40
CA ALA A 29 -12.78 1.09 4.52
C ALA A 29 -13.92 0.09 4.26
N THR A 30 -15.05 0.58 3.74
CA THR A 30 -16.24 -0.25 3.46
C THR A 30 -16.11 -1.07 2.17
N ASP A 31 -15.33 -0.58 1.22
CA ASP A 31 -15.20 -1.10 -0.14
C ASP A 31 -13.90 -0.55 -0.79
N PRO A 32 -13.47 -1.09 -1.96
CA PRO A 32 -12.23 -0.67 -2.61
C PRO A 32 -12.18 0.80 -3.05
N GLU A 33 -13.30 1.39 -3.48
CA GLU A 33 -13.32 2.79 -3.92
C GLU A 33 -13.15 3.74 -2.73
N HIS A 34 -13.85 3.46 -1.64
CA HIS A 34 -13.66 4.16 -0.37
C HIS A 34 -12.23 3.99 0.13
N ALA A 35 -11.65 2.79 0.05
CA ALA A 35 -10.26 2.54 0.41
C ALA A 35 -9.29 3.41 -0.41
N LEU A 36 -9.48 3.55 -1.73
CA LEU A 36 -8.66 4.43 -2.57
C LEU A 36 -8.73 5.89 -2.15
N LEU A 37 -9.94 6.40 -1.85
CA LEU A 37 -10.11 7.79 -1.40
C LEU A 37 -9.42 8.04 -0.06
N VAL A 38 -9.56 7.13 0.90
CA VAL A 38 -8.86 7.22 2.20
C VAL A 38 -7.35 7.14 2.00
N ALA A 39 -6.89 6.17 1.20
CA ALA A 39 -5.48 5.99 0.89
C ALA A 39 -4.88 7.23 0.21
N ARG A 40 -5.61 7.87 -0.71
CA ARG A 40 -5.22 9.14 -1.33
C ARG A 40 -4.94 10.21 -0.28
N HIS A 41 -5.81 10.33 0.73
CA HIS A 41 -5.62 11.37 1.76
C HIS A 41 -4.44 11.12 2.69
N VAL A 42 -4.10 9.85 2.93
CA VAL A 42 -3.07 9.44 3.90
C VAL A 42 -1.68 9.31 3.25
N PHE A 43 -1.57 8.69 2.08
CA PHE A 43 -0.29 8.20 1.55
C PHE A 43 0.35 9.03 0.43
N VAL A 44 -0.34 10.01 -0.16
CA VAL A 44 0.13 10.68 -1.40
C VAL A 44 0.88 12.00 -1.18
N ARG A 45 1.10 12.41 0.07
CA ARG A 45 1.71 13.73 0.36
C ARG A 45 3.21 13.77 0.11
N ARG A 46 4.00 12.89 0.72
CA ARG A 46 5.48 12.85 0.62
C ARG A 46 5.96 11.42 0.84
N PRO A 47 6.61 10.75 -0.14
CA PRO A 47 6.98 11.20 -1.49
C PRO A 47 5.79 11.45 -2.43
N SER A 48 6.03 11.95 -3.66
CA SER A 48 5.01 12.13 -4.71
C SER A 48 4.27 10.84 -5.03
N ALA A 49 3.12 10.91 -5.67
CA ALA A 49 2.39 9.75 -6.16
C ALA A 49 2.16 9.88 -7.67
N TYR A 50 2.32 8.76 -8.37
CA TYR A 50 2.03 8.60 -9.79
C TYR A 50 0.86 7.62 -10.01
N ALA A 51 0.79 6.57 -9.19
CA ALA A 51 -0.36 5.66 -9.16
C ALA A 51 -0.60 5.15 -7.74
N LEU A 52 -1.84 4.77 -7.45
CA LEU A 52 -2.28 4.25 -6.16
C LEU A 52 -3.20 3.06 -6.39
N PHE A 53 -2.98 1.99 -5.64
CA PHE A 53 -3.76 0.77 -5.69
C PHE A 53 -4.11 0.31 -4.28
N VAL A 54 -5.21 -0.42 -4.16
CA VAL A 54 -5.65 -1.07 -2.93
C VAL A 54 -6.13 -2.48 -3.25
N ALA A 55 -5.97 -3.38 -2.29
CA ALA A 55 -6.60 -4.70 -2.30
C ALA A 55 -6.96 -5.10 -0.87
N PRO A 56 -8.01 -5.93 -0.68
CA PRO A 56 -8.34 -6.47 0.64
C PRO A 56 -7.13 -7.15 1.27
N ALA A 57 -6.85 -6.89 2.54
CA ALA A 57 -5.68 -7.46 3.21
C ALA A 57 -5.71 -8.99 3.28
N GLU A 58 -6.91 -9.56 3.37
CA GLU A 58 -7.16 -11.01 3.33
C GLU A 58 -6.87 -11.65 1.96
N ALA A 59 -6.79 -10.87 0.88
CA ALA A 59 -6.43 -11.37 -0.44
C ALA A 59 -4.94 -11.66 -0.61
N PHE A 60 -4.10 -11.15 0.30
CA PHE A 60 -2.65 -11.35 0.22
C PHE A 60 -2.26 -12.70 0.81
N PHE A 61 -1.58 -13.50 0.02
CA PHE A 61 -0.86 -14.67 0.50
C PHE A 61 0.47 -14.23 1.10
N HIS A 62 0.65 -14.47 2.39
CA HIS A 62 1.80 -14.00 3.16
C HIS A 62 2.81 -15.12 3.38
N VAL A 63 4.07 -14.86 3.03
CA VAL A 63 5.19 -15.78 3.26
C VAL A 63 6.19 -15.11 4.19
N THR A 64 6.33 -15.66 5.39
CA THR A 64 7.28 -15.16 6.40
C THR A 64 8.69 -15.68 6.16
N GLN A 65 9.68 -15.08 6.83
CA GLN A 65 11.07 -15.54 6.78
C GLN A 65 11.22 -17.02 7.20
N GLU A 66 10.42 -17.46 8.16
CA GLU A 66 10.45 -18.84 8.63
C GLU A 66 9.82 -19.79 7.60
N ALA A 67 8.70 -19.38 7.00
CA ALA A 67 8.04 -20.15 5.93
C ALA A 67 8.94 -20.36 4.71
N LEU A 68 9.83 -19.40 4.40
CA LEU A 68 10.80 -19.54 3.29
C LEU A 68 11.78 -20.72 3.47
N LYS A 69 11.95 -21.24 4.70
CA LYS A 69 12.81 -22.39 4.96
C LYS A 69 12.17 -23.73 4.60
N ASP A 70 10.84 -23.77 4.48
CA ASP A 70 10.08 -24.97 4.15
C ASP A 70 9.36 -24.82 2.80
N PRO A 71 9.77 -25.57 1.76
CA PRO A 71 9.11 -25.53 0.45
C PRO A 71 7.61 -25.84 0.50
N LYS A 72 7.13 -26.61 1.49
CA LYS A 72 5.70 -26.92 1.66
C LYS A 72 4.91 -25.72 2.18
N ALA A 73 5.53 -24.81 2.92
CA ALA A 73 4.89 -23.59 3.38
C ALA A 73 4.59 -22.59 2.24
N LEU A 74 5.15 -22.84 1.04
CA LEU A 74 4.85 -22.13 -0.20
C LEU A 74 3.75 -22.80 -1.02
N GLU A 75 3.08 -23.82 -0.49
CA GLU A 75 1.89 -24.38 -1.13
C GLU A 75 0.69 -23.46 -0.84
N GLY A 76 0.07 -22.96 -1.90
CA GLY A 76 -1.13 -22.13 -1.83
C GLY A 76 -2.34 -22.86 -2.41
N PRO A 77 -3.56 -22.29 -2.26
CA PRO A 77 -4.72 -22.83 -2.94
C PRO A 77 -4.49 -22.85 -4.46
N LEU A 78 -4.76 -24.01 -5.07
CA LEU A 78 -4.75 -24.15 -6.52
C LEU A 78 -6.03 -23.57 -7.10
N GLY A 79 -5.88 -22.77 -8.16
CA GLY A 79 -6.96 -22.16 -8.89
C GLY A 79 -6.67 -22.14 -10.39
N GLU A 80 -7.42 -21.28 -11.08
CA GLU A 80 -7.13 -20.96 -12.47
C GLU A 80 -5.84 -20.16 -12.59
N GLU A 81 -5.23 -20.21 -13.76
CA GLU A 81 -4.01 -19.47 -14.03
C GLU A 81 -4.32 -17.98 -14.15
N GLU A 82 -3.83 -17.18 -13.22
CA GLU A 82 -4.02 -15.73 -13.20
C GLU A 82 -2.72 -14.99 -12.84
N ALA A 83 -2.68 -13.69 -13.11
CA ALA A 83 -1.53 -12.86 -12.79
C ALA A 83 -1.53 -12.47 -11.31
N TYR A 84 -0.38 -12.62 -10.67
CA TYR A 84 -0.15 -12.21 -9.28
C TYR A 84 0.89 -11.11 -9.23
N TRP A 85 0.61 -10.05 -8.49
CA TRP A 85 1.63 -9.08 -8.07
C TRP A 85 2.34 -9.64 -6.84
N VAL A 86 3.66 -9.77 -6.92
CA VAL A 86 4.46 -10.29 -5.82
C VAL A 86 5.38 -9.22 -5.28
N PHE A 87 5.29 -8.96 -3.98
CA PHE A 87 6.09 -7.98 -3.26
C PHE A 87 7.07 -8.67 -2.31
N ALA A 88 8.24 -8.06 -2.11
CA ALA A 88 9.25 -8.55 -1.18
C ALA A 88 9.66 -7.48 -0.17
N LYS A 89 9.72 -7.87 1.10
CA LYS A 89 10.42 -7.10 2.13
C LYS A 89 11.88 -7.49 2.08
N LYS A 90 12.75 -6.56 1.70
CA LYS A 90 14.19 -6.82 1.55
C LYS A 90 14.90 -7.07 2.88
N SER A 91 14.54 -6.34 3.94
CA SER A 91 15.20 -6.45 5.25
C SER A 91 14.28 -6.01 6.40
N HIS A 92 14.70 -6.26 7.65
CA HIS A 92 14.01 -5.79 8.85
C HIS A 92 14.28 -4.32 9.21
N ARG A 93 15.09 -3.61 8.41
CA ARG A 93 15.34 -2.18 8.66
C ARG A 93 14.02 -1.40 8.55
N ARG A 94 13.77 -0.52 9.51
CA ARG A 94 12.60 0.34 9.50
C ARG A 94 12.63 1.21 8.24
N SER A 95 11.56 1.14 7.46
CA SER A 95 11.37 1.91 6.23
C SER A 95 9.94 2.44 6.20
N MET A 96 9.70 3.51 5.45
CA MET A 96 8.35 4.04 5.20
C MET A 96 7.52 3.12 4.29
N VAL A 97 8.18 2.23 3.55
CA VAL A 97 7.58 1.18 2.75
C VAL A 97 8.00 -0.18 3.30
N TYR A 98 7.14 -1.19 3.18
CA TYR A 98 7.43 -2.51 3.73
C TYR A 98 7.55 -3.62 2.68
N GLY A 99 7.14 -3.38 1.43
CA GLY A 99 7.29 -4.33 0.34
C GLY A 99 7.54 -3.64 -1.00
N ASP A 100 8.57 -4.05 -1.73
CA ASP A 100 8.83 -3.61 -3.10
C ASP A 100 8.23 -4.63 -4.07
N LEU A 101 7.56 -4.17 -5.15
CA LEU A 101 7.14 -5.10 -6.21
C LEU A 101 8.37 -5.78 -6.80
N VAL A 102 8.38 -7.10 -6.79
CA VAL A 102 9.38 -7.93 -7.48
C VAL A 102 8.98 -8.07 -8.94
N GLY A 103 7.72 -8.41 -9.18
CA GLY A 103 7.21 -8.62 -10.53
C GLY A 103 5.75 -9.06 -10.55
N ARG A 104 5.28 -9.32 -11.77
CA ARG A 104 3.95 -9.86 -12.06
C ARG A 104 4.14 -11.23 -12.67
N PHE A 105 3.60 -12.25 -12.01
CA PHE A 105 3.85 -13.66 -12.35
C PHE A 105 2.53 -14.34 -12.67
N LEU A 106 2.49 -15.05 -13.80
CA LEU A 106 1.37 -15.91 -14.16
C LEU A 106 1.52 -17.24 -13.42
N ALA A 107 0.52 -17.62 -12.63
CA ALA A 107 0.59 -18.81 -11.79
C ALA A 107 -0.80 -19.36 -11.49
N LYS A 108 -0.88 -20.65 -11.11
CA LYS A 108 -2.13 -21.30 -10.67
C LYS A 108 -2.36 -21.17 -9.17
N SER A 109 -1.37 -20.66 -8.44
CA SER A 109 -1.47 -20.41 -7.01
C SER A 109 -0.57 -19.24 -6.61
N PRO A 110 -0.89 -18.52 -5.53
CA PRO A 110 -0.02 -17.45 -5.05
C PRO A 110 1.35 -17.97 -4.58
N GLY A 111 1.40 -19.20 -4.07
CA GLY A 111 2.64 -19.85 -3.66
C GLY A 111 3.58 -20.14 -4.83
N GLU A 112 3.05 -20.55 -5.97
CA GLU A 112 3.81 -20.70 -7.22
C GLU A 112 4.34 -19.34 -7.72
N ALA A 113 3.53 -18.28 -7.65
CA ALA A 113 3.99 -16.93 -7.97
C ALA A 113 5.17 -16.49 -7.07
N VAL A 114 5.11 -16.79 -5.76
CA VAL A 114 6.24 -16.52 -4.84
C VAL A 114 7.47 -17.36 -5.20
N LYS A 115 7.30 -18.65 -5.58
CA LYS A 115 8.41 -19.49 -6.03
C LYS A 115 9.10 -18.92 -7.27
N GLN A 116 8.35 -18.39 -8.23
CA GLN A 116 8.90 -17.70 -9.39
C GLN A 116 9.64 -16.42 -8.97
N ALA A 117 9.03 -15.59 -8.11
CA ALA A 117 9.64 -14.35 -7.62
C ALA A 117 10.96 -14.58 -6.85
N LEU A 118 11.10 -15.70 -6.13
CA LEU A 118 12.32 -16.08 -5.42
C LEU A 118 13.51 -16.36 -6.35
N LEU A 119 13.26 -16.64 -7.64
CA LEU A 119 14.32 -16.78 -8.65
C LEU A 119 14.89 -15.43 -9.07
N GLU A 120 14.14 -14.34 -8.89
CA GLU A 120 14.52 -12.99 -9.32
C GLU A 120 15.03 -12.12 -8.18
N ALA A 121 14.48 -12.28 -6.97
CA ALA A 121 14.79 -11.42 -5.83
C ALA A 121 14.92 -12.18 -4.50
N GLN A 122 15.85 -11.71 -3.67
CA GLN A 122 16.01 -12.14 -2.28
C GLN A 122 15.20 -11.23 -1.35
N GLY A 123 14.68 -11.78 -0.26
CA GLY A 123 13.90 -11.03 0.73
C GLY A 123 13.69 -11.81 2.03
N VAL A 124 13.30 -11.11 3.09
CA VAL A 124 12.95 -11.70 4.39
C VAL A 124 11.48 -12.07 4.50
N ALA A 125 10.61 -11.54 3.64
CA ALA A 125 9.19 -11.90 3.57
C ALA A 125 8.63 -11.54 2.20
N PHE A 126 7.59 -12.24 1.76
CA PHE A 126 6.92 -12.03 0.48
C PHE A 126 5.40 -11.97 0.64
N TRP A 127 4.77 -11.23 -0.26
CA TRP A 127 3.33 -11.16 -0.39
C TRP A 127 2.95 -11.37 -1.84
N ALA A 128 1.96 -12.21 -2.11
CA ALA A 128 1.36 -12.35 -3.43
C ALA A 128 -0.12 -11.98 -3.38
N VAL A 129 -0.58 -11.19 -4.33
CA VAL A 129 -1.99 -10.81 -4.47
C VAL A 129 -2.45 -11.01 -5.91
N PRO A 130 -3.63 -11.61 -6.15
CA PRO A 130 -4.21 -11.69 -7.49
C PRO A 130 -4.43 -10.29 -8.07
N GLU A 131 -4.00 -10.08 -9.31
CA GLU A 131 -4.12 -8.79 -9.98
C GLU A 131 -5.57 -8.33 -10.13
N ARG A 132 -6.51 -9.25 -10.36
CA ARG A 132 -7.95 -8.94 -10.46
C ARG A 132 -8.55 -8.31 -9.20
N LEU A 133 -7.89 -8.45 -8.04
CA LEU A 133 -8.34 -7.90 -6.77
C LEU A 133 -7.71 -6.53 -6.47
N LEU A 134 -6.74 -6.11 -7.28
CA LEU A 134 -6.17 -4.77 -7.19
C LEU A 134 -7.10 -3.78 -7.87
N VAL A 135 -7.55 -2.80 -7.09
CA VAL A 135 -8.30 -1.64 -7.59
C VAL A 135 -7.41 -0.43 -7.46
N GLY A 136 -7.23 0.33 -8.54
CA GLY A 136 -6.30 1.45 -8.51
C GLY A 136 -6.59 2.51 -9.54
N THR A 137 -5.81 3.59 -9.44
CA THR A 137 -5.85 4.70 -10.38
C THR A 137 -5.15 4.32 -11.68
N GLU A 138 -5.69 4.74 -12.81
CA GLU A 138 -4.96 4.66 -14.08
C GLU A 138 -3.71 5.56 -14.04
N PRO A 139 -2.55 5.09 -14.53
CA PRO A 139 -1.32 5.87 -14.55
C PRO A 139 -1.28 6.84 -15.74
N THR A 140 -2.24 7.77 -15.81
CA THR A 140 -2.33 8.79 -16.87
C THR A 140 -2.04 10.19 -16.33
N PRO A 141 -1.52 11.13 -17.14
CA PRO A 141 -1.25 12.51 -16.71
C PRO A 141 -2.48 13.21 -16.12
N GLU A 142 -3.67 12.96 -16.68
CA GLU A 142 -4.93 13.55 -16.23
C GLU A 142 -5.30 13.08 -14.82
N VAL A 143 -5.13 11.79 -14.54
CA VAL A 143 -5.37 11.22 -13.20
C VAL A 143 -4.34 11.76 -12.22
N VAL A 144 -3.06 11.86 -12.62
CA VAL A 144 -2.01 12.40 -11.76
C VAL A 144 -2.33 13.84 -11.35
N GLU A 145 -2.73 14.68 -12.29
CA GLU A 145 -3.09 16.07 -12.03
C GLU A 145 -4.30 16.15 -11.08
N SER A 146 -5.37 15.42 -11.38
CA SER A 146 -6.60 15.47 -10.59
C SER A 146 -6.45 14.87 -9.18
N TRP A 147 -5.77 13.73 -9.06
CA TRP A 147 -5.71 12.96 -7.81
C TRP A 147 -4.54 13.34 -6.90
N PHE A 148 -3.38 13.69 -7.47
CA PHE A 148 -2.14 13.79 -6.70
C PHE A 148 -1.55 15.21 -6.66
N ALA A 149 -1.83 16.08 -7.64
CA ALA A 149 -1.35 17.47 -7.61
C ALA A 149 -1.80 18.25 -6.35
N PRO A 150 -3.06 18.13 -5.86
CA PRO A 150 -3.49 18.85 -4.65
C PRO A 150 -2.69 18.51 -3.39
N ALA A 151 -2.08 17.33 -3.33
CA ALA A 151 -1.27 16.92 -2.18
C ALA A 151 0.11 17.61 -2.13
N ARG A 152 0.58 18.16 -3.26
CA ARG A 152 1.85 18.90 -3.34
C ARG A 152 1.81 20.17 -2.49
N GLU A 153 0.69 20.87 -2.52
CA GLU A 153 0.48 22.18 -1.89
C GLU A 153 -0.16 22.11 -0.50
N LYS A 154 -0.53 20.91 -0.04
CA LYS A 154 -1.08 20.73 1.30
C LYS A 154 0.03 20.93 2.35
N THR A 155 0.23 22.16 2.80
CA THR A 155 1.20 22.51 3.85
C THR A 155 0.81 21.91 5.20
N TYR A 156 1.77 21.27 5.88
CA TYR A 156 1.58 20.86 7.27
C TYR A 156 1.69 22.09 8.17
N ARG A 157 0.60 22.43 8.86
CA ARG A 157 0.58 23.52 9.83
C ARG A 157 1.04 22.97 11.18
N LEU A 158 2.22 23.36 11.62
CA LEU A 158 2.66 23.10 13.00
C LEU A 158 1.71 23.79 13.98
N GLN A 159 1.64 23.33 15.22
CA GLN A 159 0.81 23.98 16.24
C GLN A 159 1.12 25.48 16.36
N SER A 160 2.39 25.86 16.18
CA SER A 160 2.88 27.24 16.15
C SER A 160 2.33 28.10 15.01
N TYR A 161 1.73 27.49 13.98
CA TYR A 161 1.08 28.22 12.88
C TYR A 161 -0.21 28.92 13.35
N TYR A 162 -0.90 28.36 14.36
CA TYR A 162 -2.10 28.98 14.90
C TYR A 162 -1.70 29.94 16.03
N GLY A 163 -2.10 31.22 15.91
CA GLY A 163 -1.86 32.19 16.97
C GLY A 163 -2.55 31.80 18.27
N LEU A 164 -1.90 32.05 19.40
CA LEU A 164 -2.52 31.92 20.72
C LEU A 164 -3.43 33.12 20.96
N VAL A 165 -4.68 32.88 21.35
CA VAL A 165 -5.57 33.95 21.83
C VAL A 165 -5.16 34.28 23.26
N THR A 166 -4.43 35.36 23.48
CA THR A 166 -4.18 35.90 24.82
C THR A 166 -5.40 36.70 25.28
N ALA A 167 -5.85 36.43 26.51
CA ALA A 167 -6.90 37.24 27.14
C ALA A 167 -6.40 38.68 27.30
N LYS A 168 -7.21 39.65 26.87
CA LYS A 168 -6.90 41.07 27.00
C LYS A 168 -7.00 41.44 28.47
N GLU A 169 -5.89 41.80 29.11
CA GLU A 169 -5.93 42.37 30.47
C GLU A 169 -6.66 43.72 30.40
N GLU A 170 -7.86 43.77 30.94
CA GLU A 170 -8.56 45.03 31.20
C GLU A 170 -7.82 45.77 32.31
N ARG A 171 -6.99 46.74 31.93
CA ARG A 171 -6.46 47.71 32.87
C ARG A 171 -7.60 48.61 33.34
N HIS A 172 -8.13 48.32 34.52
CA HIS A 172 -8.96 49.27 35.25
C HIS A 172 -8.10 50.47 35.65
N ALA A 173 -8.53 51.66 35.21
CA ALA A 173 -7.93 52.96 35.50
C ALA A 173 -8.22 53.42 36.93
#